data_AF-X1CIG3-F1
#
_entry.id   AF-X1CIG3-F1
#
_cell.length_a   1.000
_cell.length_b   1.000
_cell.length_c   1.000
_cell.angle_alpha   90.00
_cell.angle_beta   90.00
_cell.angle_gamma   90.00
#
_symmetry.space_group_name_H-M   'P 1'
#
loop_
_entity.id
_entity.type
_entity.pdbx_description
1 polymer ?
#
loop_
_entity_poly.entity_id
_entity_poly.type
_entity_poly.pdbx_seq_one_letter_code
_entity_poly.pdbx_strand_id
1 'polypeptide(L)'
;MSKKVTVLALALFILISGIFVIFKIAKRPAGAEVIRLRDGSYQLLVAGRPYFVKGVCYNPVPPGKGYDFNFWGDEAGVWKVDGKLMKEMGANSVRFFQPGKNPEEVKKVISGLYRLYGIRSALGHYLGYWDWPSANYADPQFREEIKKEITDMVHTYKDTPGLLFWVLGNENNYSFDLDVNPWTSDELKKIENLYKRRLAKARIYYTFINELVGIIKS
;
A
#
# COMPACT_ATOMS: atom_id res chain seq x y z
N MET A 1 -2.12 -52.05 -35.60
CA MET A 1 -3.00 -51.39 -34.62
C MET A 1 -4.19 -50.82 -35.36
N SER A 2 -5.44 -51.16 -35.00
CA SER A 2 -6.60 -50.78 -35.82
C SER A 2 -6.87 -49.27 -35.76
N LYS A 3 -7.39 -48.66 -36.84
CA LYS A 3 -7.72 -47.22 -36.89
C LYS A 3 -8.57 -46.75 -35.70
N LYS A 4 -9.41 -47.63 -35.14
CA LYS A 4 -10.23 -47.34 -33.96
C LYS A 4 -9.39 -47.13 -32.68
N VAL A 5 -8.32 -47.91 -32.49
CA VAL A 5 -7.41 -47.79 -31.34
C VAL A 5 -6.63 -46.48 -31.40
N THR A 6 -6.20 -46.07 -32.60
CA THR A 6 -5.47 -44.80 -32.80
C THR A 6 -6.36 -43.58 -32.53
N VAL A 7 -7.63 -43.61 -32.94
CA VAL A 7 -8.59 -42.52 -32.70
C VAL A 7 -8.94 -42.40 -31.22
N LEU A 8 -9.13 -43.52 -30.52
CA LEU A 8 -9.37 -43.54 -29.07
C LEU A 8 -8.16 -43.02 -28.27
N ALA A 9 -6.93 -43.36 -28.68
CA ALA A 9 -5.71 -42.86 -28.06
C ALA A 9 -5.53 -41.34 -28.26
N LEU A 10 -5.83 -40.82 -29.45
CA LEU A 10 -5.77 -39.38 -29.73
C LEU A 10 -6.82 -38.59 -28.94
N ALA A 11 -8.05 -39.12 -28.85
CA ALA A 11 -9.12 -38.50 -28.08
C ALA A 11 -8.78 -38.44 -26.58
N LEU A 12 -8.19 -39.51 -26.03
CA LEU A 12 -7.73 -39.54 -24.64
C LEU A 12 -6.56 -38.57 -24.38
N PHE A 13 -5.64 -38.42 -25.34
CA PHE A 13 -4.52 -37.47 -25.24
C PHE A 13 -5.01 -36.00 -25.30
N ILE A 14 -6.01 -35.70 -26.12
CA ILE A 14 -6.66 -34.38 -26.17
C ILE A 14 -7.45 -34.11 -24.88
N LEU A 15 -8.11 -35.12 -24.31
CA LEU A 15 -8.81 -34.97 -23.03
C LEU A 15 -7.84 -34.71 -21.86
N ILE A 16 -6.72 -35.44 -21.81
CA ILE A 16 -5.70 -35.30 -20.75
C ILE A 16 -4.94 -33.96 -20.90
N SER A 17 -4.61 -33.55 -22.13
CA SER A 17 -4.00 -32.23 -22.38
C SER A 17 -4.98 -31.08 -22.13
N GLY A 18 -6.27 -31.24 -22.44
CA GLY A 18 -7.33 -30.29 -22.10
C GLY A 18 -7.51 -30.11 -20.59
N ILE A 19 -7.39 -31.20 -19.80
CA ILE A 19 -7.46 -31.15 -18.34
C ILE A 19 -6.23 -30.43 -17.74
N PHE A 20 -5.05 -30.55 -18.34
CA PHE A 20 -3.85 -29.82 -17.90
C PHE A 20 -3.89 -28.31 -18.20
N VAL A 21 -4.66 -27.88 -19.20
CA VAL A 21 -4.79 -26.46 -19.57
C VAL A 21 -5.79 -25.71 -18.68
N ILE A 22 -6.72 -26.40 -18.02
CA ILE A 22 -7.80 -25.78 -17.23
C ILE A 22 -7.39 -25.41 -15.78
N PHE A 23 -6.23 -25.87 -15.28
CA PHE A 23 -5.78 -25.60 -13.91
C PHE A 23 -4.65 -24.57 -13.77
N LYS A 24 -4.52 -23.60 -14.68
CA LYS A 24 -3.93 -22.31 -14.28
C LYS A 24 -5.00 -21.48 -13.56
N ILE A 25 -5.49 -21.98 -12.43
CA ILE A 25 -6.03 -21.10 -11.40
C ILE A 25 -4.87 -20.18 -11.07
N ALA A 26 -4.95 -18.92 -11.49
CA ALA A 26 -4.01 -17.90 -11.07
C ALA A 26 -4.05 -17.91 -9.54
N LYS A 27 -3.06 -18.53 -8.90
CA LYS A 27 -2.87 -18.44 -7.45
C LYS A 27 -2.86 -16.94 -7.18
N ARG A 28 -3.91 -16.44 -6.52
CA ARG A 28 -3.90 -15.07 -6.01
C ARG A 28 -2.55 -14.91 -5.29
N PRO A 29 -1.76 -13.85 -5.59
CA PRO A 29 -0.53 -13.63 -4.87
C PRO A 29 -0.86 -13.72 -3.39
N ALA A 30 -0.18 -14.62 -2.70
CA ALA A 30 -0.63 -15.01 -1.38
C ALA A 30 -0.58 -13.80 -0.45
N GLY A 31 -1.73 -13.48 0.14
CA GLY A 31 -1.92 -12.25 0.91
C GLY A 31 -0.98 -12.15 2.10
N ALA A 32 -0.81 -10.93 2.58
CA ALA A 32 -0.17 -10.67 3.87
C ALA A 32 -1.22 -10.77 4.98
N GLU A 33 -0.84 -11.35 6.10
CA GLU A 33 -1.69 -11.44 7.29
C GLU A 33 -0.85 -11.18 8.55
N VAL A 34 -1.48 -10.62 9.58
CA VAL A 34 -0.85 -10.45 10.89
C VAL A 34 -1.57 -11.34 11.88
N ILE A 35 -0.83 -12.26 12.50
CA ILE A 35 -1.34 -13.12 13.55
C ILE A 35 -0.85 -12.65 14.91
N ARG A 36 -1.63 -12.94 15.95
CA ARG A 36 -1.21 -12.78 17.35
C ARG A 36 -0.73 -14.12 17.89
N LEU A 37 0.47 -14.15 18.44
CA LEU A 37 1.08 -15.34 19.04
C LEU A 37 0.57 -15.54 20.48
N ARG A 38 0.83 -16.72 21.05
CA ARG A 38 0.37 -17.10 22.40
C ARG A 38 0.94 -16.21 23.50
N ASP A 39 2.15 -15.69 23.30
CA ASP A 39 2.81 -14.75 24.22
C ASP A 39 2.29 -13.31 24.09
N GLY A 40 1.30 -13.08 23.21
CA GLY A 40 0.70 -11.78 22.96
C GLY A 40 1.39 -10.93 21.91
N SER A 41 2.55 -11.35 21.40
CA SER A 41 3.27 -10.68 20.31
C SER A 41 2.57 -10.86 18.95
N TYR A 42 3.00 -10.13 17.93
CA TYR A 42 2.43 -10.18 16.58
C TYR A 42 3.47 -10.64 15.56
N GLN A 43 3.02 -11.40 14.56
CA GLN A 43 3.86 -11.86 13.46
C GLN A 43 3.20 -11.58 12.11
N LEU A 44 3.96 -10.94 11.21
CA LEU A 44 3.57 -10.77 9.82
C LEU A 44 3.89 -12.06 9.05
N LEU A 45 2.86 -12.62 8.42
CA LEU A 45 2.99 -13.73 7.50
C LEU A 45 2.73 -13.25 6.07
N VAL A 46 3.48 -13.82 5.13
CA VAL A 46 3.25 -13.66 3.70
C VAL A 46 3.27 -15.06 3.09
N ALA A 47 2.20 -15.42 2.40
CA ALA A 47 2.02 -16.79 1.93
C ALA A 47 2.10 -17.86 3.05
N GLY A 48 1.56 -17.53 4.23
CA GLY A 48 1.56 -18.42 5.41
C GLY A 48 2.95 -18.64 6.03
N ARG A 49 3.96 -17.84 5.68
CA ARG A 49 5.31 -17.93 6.23
C ARG A 49 5.71 -16.63 6.93
N PRO A 50 6.44 -16.68 8.06
CA PRO A 50 7.00 -15.50 8.70
C PRO A 50 7.76 -14.64 7.70
N TYR A 51 7.44 -13.34 7.68
CA TYR A 51 8.02 -12.40 6.75
C TYR A 51 8.77 -11.30 7.49
N PHE A 52 10.10 -11.33 7.40
CA PHE A 52 10.96 -10.30 7.95
C PHE A 52 11.17 -9.19 6.92
N VAL A 53 10.77 -7.96 7.25
CA VAL A 53 10.86 -6.81 6.35
C VAL A 53 12.28 -6.25 6.33
N LYS A 54 12.89 -6.23 5.15
CA LYS A 54 14.15 -5.53 4.83
C LYS A 54 13.79 -4.41 3.87
N GLY A 55 13.41 -3.27 4.45
CA GLY A 55 12.70 -2.20 3.76
C GLY A 55 13.58 -1.03 3.31
N VAL A 56 13.17 -0.37 2.23
CA VAL A 56 13.68 0.95 1.78
C VAL A 56 12.50 1.92 1.64
N CYS A 57 12.62 3.15 2.14
CA CYS A 57 11.68 4.22 1.78
C CYS A 57 12.05 4.75 0.40
N TYR A 58 11.12 4.74 -0.55
CA TYR A 58 11.44 4.93 -1.97
C TYR A 58 10.55 6.00 -2.62
N ASN A 59 11.19 7.09 -3.03
CA ASN A 59 10.60 8.21 -3.78
C ASN A 59 11.74 8.91 -4.56
N PRO A 60 12.24 8.31 -5.65
CA PRO A 60 13.42 8.80 -6.34
C PRO A 60 13.14 10.14 -7.01
N VAL A 61 14.06 11.09 -6.84
CA VAL A 61 14.02 12.40 -7.50
C VAL A 61 15.38 12.59 -8.19
N PRO A 62 15.43 12.72 -9.52
CA PRO A 62 16.69 12.92 -10.23
C PRO A 62 17.24 14.33 -9.99
N PRO A 63 18.56 14.54 -10.19
CA PRO A 63 19.16 15.86 -10.04
C PRO A 63 18.44 16.94 -10.86
N GLY A 64 18.15 18.08 -10.23
CA GLY A 64 17.44 19.20 -10.86
C GLY A 64 15.92 19.08 -10.91
N LYS A 65 15.31 18.05 -10.29
CA LYS A 65 13.85 17.95 -10.12
C LYS A 65 13.43 18.21 -8.67
N GLY A 66 12.15 18.58 -8.50
CA GLY A 66 11.52 18.82 -7.21
C GLY A 66 10.87 17.57 -6.61
N TYR A 67 10.30 17.73 -5.41
CA TYR A 67 9.59 16.67 -4.69
C TYR A 67 8.34 16.14 -5.42
N ASP A 68 7.83 16.91 -6.38
CA ASP A 68 6.64 16.65 -7.20
C ASP A 68 6.93 15.83 -8.47
N PHE A 69 8.19 15.39 -8.66
CA PHE A 69 8.58 14.58 -9.80
C PHE A 69 7.79 13.27 -9.89
N ASN A 70 7.08 13.06 -11.01
CA ASN A 70 6.35 11.83 -11.25
C ASN A 70 7.26 10.70 -11.76
N PHE A 71 7.96 10.02 -10.85
CA PHE A 71 8.78 8.86 -11.20
C PHE A 71 7.93 7.62 -11.61
N TRP A 72 6.63 7.60 -11.32
CA TRP A 72 5.75 6.47 -11.64
C TRP A 72 5.57 6.29 -13.15
N GLY A 73 5.40 7.41 -13.85
CA GLY A 73 5.20 7.49 -15.29
C GLY A 73 6.48 7.78 -16.09
N ASP A 74 7.62 7.91 -15.42
CA ASP A 74 8.89 8.24 -16.07
C ASP A 74 9.31 7.15 -17.07
N GLU A 75 9.58 7.57 -18.31
CA GLU A 75 9.93 6.68 -19.42
C GLU A 75 11.26 5.95 -19.18
N ALA A 76 12.21 6.62 -18.52
CA ALA A 76 13.49 6.00 -18.16
C ALA A 76 13.30 4.84 -17.18
N GLY A 77 12.19 4.82 -16.43
CA GLY A 77 11.78 3.69 -15.60
C GLY A 77 12.81 3.39 -14.50
N VAL A 78 13.26 4.44 -13.80
CA VAL A 78 14.32 4.39 -12.77
C VAL A 78 14.16 3.24 -11.77
N TRP A 79 12.92 2.90 -11.41
CA TRP A 79 12.60 1.79 -10.51
C TRP A 79 13.10 0.41 -10.98
N LYS A 80 13.37 0.21 -12.28
CA LYS A 80 13.98 -1.02 -12.79
C LYS A 80 15.47 -1.10 -12.45
N VAL A 81 16.19 0.01 -12.53
CA VAL A 81 17.60 0.09 -12.15
C VAL A 81 17.71 -0.06 -10.63
N ASP A 82 16.95 0.76 -9.89
CA ASP A 82 16.98 0.77 -8.43
C ASP A 82 16.46 -0.55 -7.85
N GLY A 83 15.45 -1.17 -8.47
CA GLY A 83 14.94 -2.48 -8.08
C GLY A 83 16.01 -3.58 -8.12
N LYS A 84 16.91 -3.53 -9.11
CA LYS A 84 18.05 -4.45 -9.19
C LYS A 84 19.02 -4.21 -8.04
N LEU A 85 19.39 -2.95 -7.78
CA LEU A 85 20.31 -2.57 -6.70
C LEU A 85 19.74 -2.92 -5.31
N MET A 86 18.46 -2.64 -5.09
CA MET A 86 17.75 -3.02 -3.86
C MET A 86 17.79 -4.53 -3.63
N LYS A 87 17.59 -5.32 -4.68
CA LYS A 87 17.71 -6.79 -4.59
C LYS A 87 19.13 -7.24 -4.28
N GLU A 88 20.14 -6.66 -4.92
CA GLU A 88 21.55 -6.96 -4.67
C GLU A 88 21.97 -6.64 -3.23
N MET A 89 21.43 -5.56 -2.66
CA MET A 89 21.58 -5.21 -1.24
C MET A 89 20.78 -6.13 -0.29
N GLY A 90 19.91 -7.00 -0.83
CA GLY A 90 19.10 -7.94 -0.06
C GLY A 90 17.80 -7.35 0.51
N ALA A 91 17.35 -6.19 0.02
CA ALA A 91 16.04 -5.64 0.35
C ALA A 91 14.92 -6.52 -0.25
N ASN A 92 13.78 -6.59 0.46
CA ASN A 92 12.63 -7.36 0.02
C ASN A 92 11.32 -6.56 0.04
N SER A 93 11.35 -5.32 0.53
CA SER A 93 10.20 -4.43 0.59
C SER A 93 10.58 -2.99 0.31
N VAL A 94 9.64 -2.22 -0.23
CA VAL A 94 9.71 -0.76 -0.34
C VAL A 94 8.49 -0.10 0.30
N ARG A 95 8.66 1.11 0.84
CA ARG A 95 7.56 2.00 1.24
C ARG A 95 7.44 3.13 0.24
N PHE A 96 6.25 3.30 -0.30
CA PHE A 96 5.83 4.49 -1.02
C PHE A 96 4.99 5.36 -0.08
N PHE A 97 5.22 6.66 -0.06
CA PHE A 97 4.50 7.55 0.85
C PHE A 97 3.08 7.89 0.39
N GLN A 98 2.86 7.96 -0.93
CA GLN A 98 1.56 8.16 -1.57
C GLN A 98 1.59 7.55 -2.98
N PRO A 99 0.47 7.06 -3.53
CA PRO A 99 0.41 6.71 -4.96
C PRO A 99 0.60 7.93 -5.86
N GLY A 100 1.12 7.69 -7.06
CA GLY A 100 1.09 8.68 -8.15
C GLY A 100 -0.32 8.92 -8.69
N LYS A 101 -0.46 9.93 -9.54
CA LYS A 101 -1.76 10.38 -10.09
C LYS A 101 -2.42 9.36 -11.03
N ASN A 102 -1.62 8.57 -11.76
CA ASN A 102 -2.11 7.58 -12.70
C ASN A 102 -2.07 6.17 -12.07
N PRO A 103 -3.22 5.52 -11.83
CA PRO A 103 -3.26 4.19 -11.22
C PRO A 103 -2.50 3.11 -11.97
N GLU A 104 -2.48 3.16 -13.30
CA GLU A 104 -1.84 2.12 -14.10
C GLU A 104 -0.30 2.21 -14.03
N GLU A 105 0.23 3.43 -13.91
CA GLU A 105 1.65 3.66 -13.63
C GLU A 105 2.03 3.10 -12.26
N VAL A 106 1.22 3.37 -11.24
CA VAL A 106 1.44 2.87 -9.88
C VAL A 106 1.40 1.34 -9.83
N LYS A 107 0.36 0.72 -10.42
CA LYS A 107 0.24 -0.74 -10.52
C LYS A 107 1.41 -1.36 -11.26
N LYS A 108 1.88 -0.73 -12.34
CA LYS A 108 3.03 -1.18 -13.13
C LYS A 108 4.30 -1.21 -12.28
N VAL A 109 4.57 -0.17 -11.49
CA VAL A 109 5.74 -0.12 -10.60
C VAL A 109 5.64 -1.18 -9.49
N ILE A 110 4.52 -1.24 -8.77
CA ILE A 110 4.32 -2.19 -7.66
C ILE A 110 4.47 -3.64 -8.15
N SER A 111 3.74 -3.99 -9.22
CA SER A 111 3.79 -5.33 -9.78
C SER A 111 5.11 -5.66 -10.48
N GLY A 112 5.76 -4.67 -11.07
CA GLY A 112 7.06 -4.79 -11.69
C GLY A 112 8.16 -5.09 -10.67
N LEU A 113 8.24 -4.31 -9.57
CA LEU A 113 9.17 -4.54 -8.48
C LEU A 113 9.03 -5.96 -7.91
N TYR A 114 7.79 -6.40 -7.73
CA TYR A 114 7.50 -7.73 -7.24
C TYR A 114 7.89 -8.84 -8.22
N ARG A 115 7.50 -8.74 -9.49
CA ARG A 115 7.75 -9.79 -10.49
C ARG A 115 9.22 -9.89 -10.88
N LEU A 116 9.92 -8.77 -11.00
CA LEU A 116 11.31 -8.74 -11.45
C LEU A 116 12.29 -8.99 -10.30
N TYR A 117 11.98 -8.48 -9.11
CA TYR A 117 12.95 -8.45 -8.00
C TYR A 117 12.48 -9.15 -6.73
N GLY A 118 11.21 -9.58 -6.65
CA GLY A 118 10.63 -10.16 -5.44
C GLY A 118 10.35 -9.13 -4.35
N ILE A 119 10.43 -7.83 -4.69
CA ILE A 119 10.26 -6.71 -3.77
C ILE A 119 8.77 -6.39 -3.63
N ARG A 120 8.27 -6.41 -2.39
CA ARG A 120 6.89 -6.03 -2.09
C ARG A 120 6.77 -4.56 -1.73
N SER A 121 5.57 -4.01 -1.80
CA SER A 121 5.32 -2.58 -1.62
C SER A 121 4.35 -2.34 -0.47
N ALA A 122 4.75 -1.52 0.50
CA ALA A 122 3.84 -0.85 1.42
C ALA A 122 3.41 0.48 0.76
N LEU A 123 2.11 0.65 0.54
CA LEU A 123 1.57 1.85 -0.13
C LEU A 123 0.93 2.78 0.90
N GLY A 124 1.44 4.00 0.97
CA GLY A 124 1.02 4.99 1.95
C GLY A 124 -0.02 6.00 1.46
N HIS A 125 -0.50 6.80 2.39
CA HIS A 125 -1.29 8.00 2.14
C HIS A 125 -0.97 9.07 3.20
N TYR A 126 -0.79 10.33 2.83
CA TYR A 126 -0.41 11.39 3.78
C TYR A 126 -1.56 11.90 4.65
N LEU A 127 -2.81 11.56 4.31
CA LEU A 127 -4.02 11.99 5.03
C LEU A 127 -4.14 13.53 5.11
N GLY A 128 -3.77 14.23 4.05
CA GLY A 128 -3.84 15.68 3.95
C GLY A 128 -2.77 16.47 4.72
N TYR A 129 -1.84 15.80 5.41
CA TYR A 129 -0.89 16.53 6.28
C TYR A 129 0.08 17.43 5.50
N TRP A 130 0.45 17.06 4.27
CA TRP A 130 1.34 17.83 3.40
C TRP A 130 0.61 18.59 2.28
N ASP A 131 -0.72 18.60 2.32
CA ASP A 131 -1.54 19.24 1.29
C ASP A 131 -1.76 20.72 1.60
N TRP A 132 -2.21 21.48 0.60
CA TRP A 132 -2.63 22.86 0.75
C TRP A 132 -4.08 23.03 0.24
N PRO A 133 -5.03 23.51 1.08
CA PRO A 133 -4.87 23.82 2.51
C PRO A 133 -4.53 22.58 3.34
N SER A 134 -3.85 22.78 4.47
CA SER A 134 -3.42 21.67 5.35
C SER A 134 -4.59 20.97 6.03
N ALA A 135 -4.40 19.70 6.38
CA ALA A 135 -5.39 18.89 7.07
C ALA A 135 -6.04 19.58 8.28
N ASN A 136 -7.37 19.45 8.38
CA ASN A 136 -8.12 19.74 9.61
C ASN A 136 -8.95 18.52 10.04
N TYR A 137 -8.39 17.67 10.90
CA TYR A 137 -9.08 16.45 11.33
C TYR A 137 -10.32 16.70 12.23
N ALA A 138 -10.52 17.92 12.74
CA ALA A 138 -11.77 18.28 13.42
C ALA A 138 -12.91 18.59 12.45
N ASP A 139 -12.61 18.89 11.19
CA ASP A 139 -13.61 19.18 10.17
C ASP A 139 -14.25 17.88 9.65
N PRO A 140 -15.56 17.67 9.79
CA PRO A 140 -16.25 16.52 9.23
C PRO A 140 -16.12 16.41 7.71
N GLN A 141 -16.15 17.53 6.98
CA GLN A 141 -16.06 17.50 5.52
C GLN A 141 -14.69 16.99 5.08
N PHE A 142 -13.62 17.53 5.64
CA PHE A 142 -12.25 17.05 5.40
C PHE A 142 -12.10 15.55 5.70
N ARG A 143 -12.69 15.06 6.80
CA ARG A 143 -12.66 13.63 7.13
C ARG A 143 -13.37 12.76 6.08
N GLU A 144 -14.49 13.21 5.54
CA GLU A 144 -15.19 12.49 4.47
C GLU A 144 -14.39 12.47 3.15
N GLU A 145 -13.70 13.56 2.81
CA GLU A 145 -12.79 13.61 1.66
C GLU A 145 -11.66 12.58 1.80
N ILE A 146 -10.98 12.56 2.94
CA ILE A 146 -9.92 11.57 3.20
C ILE A 146 -10.46 10.13 3.23
N LYS A 147 -11.66 9.88 3.78
CA LYS A 147 -12.29 8.55 3.72
C LYS A 147 -12.49 8.10 2.27
N LYS A 148 -12.95 9.01 1.41
CA LYS A 148 -13.13 8.74 -0.01
C LYS A 148 -11.79 8.39 -0.69
N GLU A 149 -10.74 9.17 -0.44
CA GLU A 149 -9.41 8.92 -0.99
C GLU A 149 -8.84 7.56 -0.55
N ILE A 150 -8.98 7.20 0.73
CA ILE A 150 -8.55 5.89 1.24
C ILE A 150 -9.38 4.77 0.63
N THR A 151 -10.69 4.96 0.51
CA THR A 151 -11.59 3.99 -0.15
C THR A 151 -11.16 3.76 -1.60
N ASP A 152 -10.92 4.83 -2.34
CA ASP A 152 -10.49 4.78 -3.73
C ASP A 152 -9.11 4.11 -3.86
N MET A 153 -8.15 4.44 -2.99
CA MET A 153 -6.83 3.82 -2.96
C MET A 153 -6.93 2.30 -2.70
N VAL A 154 -7.71 1.88 -1.70
CA VAL A 154 -7.88 0.46 -1.36
C VAL A 154 -8.53 -0.28 -2.52
N HIS A 155 -9.64 0.22 -3.06
CA HIS A 155 -10.32 -0.42 -4.19
C HIS A 155 -9.44 -0.52 -5.43
N THR A 156 -8.64 0.51 -5.69
CA THR A 156 -7.78 0.57 -6.88
C THR A 156 -6.62 -0.42 -6.80
N TYR A 157 -5.99 -0.57 -5.63
CA TYR A 157 -4.71 -1.26 -5.52
C TYR A 157 -4.72 -2.58 -4.76
N LYS A 158 -5.79 -2.95 -4.03
CA LYS A 158 -5.81 -4.13 -3.13
C LYS A 158 -5.39 -5.45 -3.80
N ASP A 159 -5.71 -5.61 -5.08
CA ASP A 159 -5.41 -6.83 -5.85
C ASP A 159 -4.10 -6.72 -6.67
N THR A 160 -3.32 -5.65 -6.48
CA THR A 160 -2.06 -5.43 -7.19
C THR A 160 -1.00 -6.42 -6.71
N PRO A 161 -0.44 -7.28 -7.60
CA PRO A 161 0.61 -8.22 -7.20
C PRO A 161 1.80 -7.48 -6.58
N GLY A 162 2.21 -7.89 -5.39
CA GLY A 162 3.33 -7.26 -4.70
C GLY A 162 2.94 -6.24 -3.64
N LEU A 163 1.68 -5.81 -3.57
CA LEU A 163 1.20 -5.02 -2.44
C LEU A 163 1.30 -5.84 -1.13
N LEU A 164 1.89 -5.26 -0.09
CA LEU A 164 2.11 -5.88 1.21
C LEU A 164 1.09 -5.43 2.26
N PHE A 165 1.03 -4.13 2.52
CA PHE A 165 0.06 -3.51 3.42
C PHE A 165 -0.05 -2.01 3.14
N TRP A 166 -1.04 -1.36 3.75
CA TRP A 166 -1.29 0.07 3.67
C TRP A 166 -0.60 0.83 4.81
N VAL A 167 -0.16 2.05 4.55
CA VAL A 167 0.41 2.94 5.57
C VAL A 167 -0.44 4.20 5.65
N LEU A 168 -1.17 4.36 6.74
CA LEU A 168 -1.99 5.55 6.98
C LEU A 168 -1.16 6.61 7.70
N GLY A 169 -0.81 7.67 6.97
CA GLY A 169 -0.12 8.83 7.49
C GLY A 169 1.41 8.79 7.38
N ASN A 170 1.99 9.97 7.59
CA ASN A 170 3.38 10.22 7.87
C ASN A 170 3.47 11.50 8.70
N GLU A 171 3.88 11.40 9.96
CA GLU A 171 4.15 12.55 10.84
C GLU A 171 2.93 13.46 11.13
N ASN A 172 1.72 13.00 10.84
CA ASN A 172 0.49 13.76 11.04
C ASN A 172 0.32 14.27 12.47
N ASN A 173 0.89 13.59 13.47
CA ASN A 173 0.81 14.00 14.87
C ASN A 173 1.55 15.30 15.19
N TYR A 174 2.50 15.74 14.35
CA TYR A 174 3.13 17.06 14.50
C TYR A 174 2.12 18.21 14.31
N SER A 175 0.99 17.96 13.62
CA SER A 175 -0.13 18.92 13.54
C SER A 175 -0.87 19.16 14.85
N PHE A 176 -0.60 18.34 15.89
CA PHE A 176 -1.22 18.53 17.20
C PHE A 176 -0.60 19.72 17.93
N ASP A 177 0.65 20.02 17.59
CA ASP A 177 1.34 21.24 17.98
C ASP A 177 0.88 22.42 17.11
N LEU A 178 1.27 23.63 17.51
CA LEU A 178 0.91 24.85 16.78
C LEU A 178 1.95 25.24 15.72
N ASP A 179 3.03 24.45 15.60
CA ASP A 179 4.24 24.88 14.90
C ASP A 179 4.36 24.33 13.47
N VAL A 180 3.65 23.24 13.14
CA VAL A 180 3.71 22.63 11.80
C VAL A 180 2.32 22.20 11.34
N ASN A 181 1.80 22.85 10.29
CA ASN A 181 0.48 22.58 9.70
C ASN A 181 -0.63 22.43 10.76
N PRO A 182 -0.83 23.46 11.61
CA PRO A 182 -1.77 23.37 12.72
C PRO A 182 -3.22 23.43 12.22
N TRP A 183 -4.09 22.69 12.90
CA TRP A 183 -5.55 22.77 12.73
C TRP A 183 -6.25 22.99 14.06
N THR A 184 -7.52 23.38 14.00
CA THR A 184 -8.32 23.69 15.18
C THR A 184 -9.82 23.62 14.89
N SER A 185 -10.62 23.70 15.95
CA SER A 185 -12.07 23.88 15.93
C SER A 185 -12.48 24.84 17.04
N ASP A 186 -13.74 25.26 17.09
CA ASP A 186 -14.21 26.15 18.14
C ASP A 186 -14.20 25.48 19.54
N GLU A 187 -14.39 24.17 19.61
CA GLU A 187 -14.24 23.38 20.84
C GLU A 187 -12.78 23.33 21.29
N LEU A 188 -11.84 23.16 20.37
CA LEU A 188 -10.41 23.12 20.68
C LEU A 188 -9.89 24.47 21.17
N LYS A 189 -10.41 25.58 20.63
CA LYS A 189 -10.07 26.95 21.07
C LYS A 189 -10.46 27.20 22.53
N LYS A 190 -11.55 26.59 23.01
CA LYS A 190 -12.02 26.71 24.41
C LYS A 190 -11.10 26.02 25.43
N ILE A 191 -10.18 25.15 24.99
CA ILE A 191 -9.25 24.46 25.89
C ILE A 191 -8.00 25.33 26.06
N GLU A 192 -7.90 26.10 27.14
CA GLU A 192 -6.76 27.01 27.39
C GLU A 192 -5.43 26.26 27.61
N ASN A 193 -5.48 25.16 28.37
CA ASN A 193 -4.29 24.37 28.66
C ASN A 193 -3.79 23.65 27.40
N LEU A 194 -2.60 24.02 26.93
CA LEU A 194 -2.02 23.50 25.68
C LEU A 194 -1.85 21.97 25.68
N TYR A 195 -1.47 21.37 26.82
CA TYR A 195 -1.34 19.92 26.93
C TYR A 195 -2.70 19.22 26.77
N LYS A 196 -3.75 19.71 27.44
CA LYS A 196 -5.11 19.18 27.29
C LYS A 196 -5.63 19.36 25.85
N ARG A 197 -5.29 20.47 25.19
CA ARG A 197 -5.66 20.71 23.78
C ARG A 197 -4.97 19.71 22.83
N ARG A 198 -3.68 19.43 23.03
CA ARG A 198 -2.93 18.39 22.30
C ARG A 198 -3.56 17.01 22.47
N LEU A 199 -3.92 16.64 23.71
CA LEU A 199 -4.61 15.38 23.98
C LEU A 199 -5.98 15.30 23.28
N ALA A 200 -6.73 16.40 23.23
CA ALA A 200 -8.01 16.45 22.51
C ALA A 200 -7.82 16.26 21.00
N LYS A 201 -6.82 16.93 20.39
CA LYS A 201 -6.45 16.72 18.99
C LYS A 201 -6.04 15.28 18.70
N ALA A 202 -5.21 14.69 19.55
CA ALA A 202 -4.80 13.29 19.43
C ALA A 202 -6.01 12.35 19.45
N ARG A 203 -6.97 12.58 20.36
CA ARG A 203 -8.21 11.78 20.41
C ARG A 203 -9.01 11.89 19.10
N ILE A 204 -9.20 13.10 18.58
CA ILE A 204 -9.89 13.31 17.29
C ILE A 204 -9.19 12.54 16.17
N TYR A 205 -7.88 12.71 16.03
CA TYR A 205 -7.11 12.07 14.96
C TYR A 205 -7.10 10.54 15.08
N TYR A 206 -6.79 9.98 16.25
CA TYR A 206 -6.71 8.52 16.40
C TYR A 206 -8.08 7.84 16.33
N THR A 207 -9.17 8.50 16.75
CA THR A 207 -10.53 8.02 16.46
C THR A 207 -10.78 7.98 14.96
N PHE A 208 -10.38 9.03 14.23
CA PHE A 208 -10.49 9.04 12.78
C PHE A 208 -9.65 7.95 12.10
N ILE A 209 -8.42 7.68 12.59
CA ILE A 209 -7.61 6.55 12.11
C ILE A 209 -8.33 5.22 12.29
N ASN A 210 -9.03 4.99 13.42
CA ASN A 210 -9.80 3.77 13.62
C ASN A 210 -10.93 3.61 12.59
N GLU A 211 -11.57 4.70 12.20
CA GLU A 211 -12.57 4.69 11.12
C GLU A 211 -11.94 4.28 9.78
N LEU A 212 -10.78 4.85 9.43
CA LEU A 212 -10.05 4.52 8.18
C LEU A 212 -9.55 3.06 8.15
N VAL A 213 -9.12 2.52 9.30
CA VAL A 213 -8.75 1.11 9.43
C VAL A 213 -9.95 0.20 9.17
N GLY A 214 -11.17 0.64 9.48
CA GLY A 214 -12.40 -0.07 9.13
C GLY A 214 -12.57 -0.26 7.62
N ILE A 215 -12.30 0.79 6.83
CA ILE A 215 -12.36 0.78 5.35
C ILE A 215 -11.36 -0.21 4.75
N ILE A 216 -10.15 -0.28 5.30
CA ILE A 216 -9.12 -1.21 4.82
C ILE A 216 -9.51 -2.68 5.03
N LYS A 217 -10.30 -2.96 6.08
CA LYS A 217 -10.67 -4.32 6.47
C LYS A 217 -11.94 -4.82 5.78
N SER A 218 -12.73 -3.95 5.14
CA SER A 218 -13.94 -4.30 4.39
C SER A 218 -13.64 -4.80 2.98
#